data_AF-A0A522F787-F1
#
_entry.id   AF-A0A522F787-F1
#
_cell.length_a   1.000
_cell.length_b   1.000
_cell.length_c   1.000
_cell.angle_alpha   90.00
_cell.angle_beta   90.00
_cell.angle_gamma   90.00
#
_symmetry.space_group_name_H-M   'P 1'
#
loop_
_entity.id
_entity.type
_entity.pdbx_description
1 polymer ?
#
loop_
_entity_poly.entity_id
_entity_poly.type
_entity_poly.pdbx_seq_one_letter_code
_entity_poly.pdbx_strand_id
1 'polypeptide(L)'
;MSVHLIKQYQSEVEKVIDFGGTKKETAIRTGFQNLLNEYAKQKGLMLIPEVTIKTAKGKNVTPDGTLKDSLRQDWGYWESKDEADIIDEEIKKKFDKGYPSDNILFEDSQTAVLFQSGAEVERIKMSDAEALDRIIHSFINFERPEVKNFRKAIELFKQDIPKVTDTLRDMLEEQEKGNPTFVKERDKFLKLCHDSINPDVTKADVREMIIQHILTEDIFNTIFDETQFHRENNIAHQLEGVINTFFTGAIKRTALSTLQHYSQAINAAAAGIADHHEKQNFLKVVYETFYKSYNPKAADRLGVVYTPNE
;
A
#
# COMPACT_ATOMS: atom_id res chain seq x y z
N MET A 1 -24.01 -5.35 -16.57
CA MET A 1 -24.17 -4.23 -15.60
C MET A 1 -23.36 -3.03 -16.08
N SER A 2 -22.10 -3.27 -16.46
CA SER A 2 -21.11 -2.30 -16.94
C SER A 2 -21.52 -1.48 -18.19
N VAL A 3 -22.03 -2.12 -19.26
CA VAL A 3 -22.52 -1.41 -20.47
C VAL A 3 -23.67 -0.43 -20.20
N HIS A 4 -24.50 -0.68 -19.18
CA HIS A 4 -25.59 0.25 -18.83
C HIS A 4 -25.05 1.57 -18.28
N LEU A 5 -24.01 1.51 -17.43
CA LEU A 5 -23.32 2.70 -16.91
C LEU A 5 -22.69 3.53 -18.04
N ILE A 6 -22.12 2.85 -19.04
CA ILE A 6 -21.56 3.53 -20.23
C ILE A 6 -22.65 4.26 -21.02
N LYS A 7 -23.78 3.59 -21.28
CA LYS A 7 -24.90 4.22 -21.99
C LYS A 7 -25.48 5.41 -21.22
N GLN A 8 -25.52 5.32 -19.89
CA GLN A 8 -25.92 6.45 -19.05
C GLN A 8 -24.93 7.61 -19.18
N TYR A 9 -23.63 7.34 -19.07
CA TYR A 9 -22.57 8.33 -19.28
C TYR A 9 -22.66 9.00 -20.66
N GLN A 10 -22.80 8.21 -21.73
CA GLN A 10 -22.94 8.74 -23.10
C GLN A 10 -24.18 9.64 -23.23
N SER A 11 -25.31 9.22 -22.65
CA SER A 11 -26.53 10.03 -22.64
C SER A 11 -26.38 11.33 -21.84
N GLU A 12 -25.62 11.31 -20.74
CA GLU A 12 -25.31 12.51 -19.95
C GLU A 12 -24.38 13.47 -20.72
N VAL A 13 -23.37 12.95 -21.42
CA VAL A 13 -22.47 13.74 -22.27
C VAL A 13 -23.24 14.40 -23.41
N GLU A 14 -24.10 13.67 -24.12
CA GLU A 14 -24.97 14.23 -25.17
C GLU A 14 -25.83 15.39 -24.64
N LYS A 15 -26.47 15.22 -23.48
CA LYS A 15 -27.25 16.29 -22.84
C LYS A 15 -26.38 17.50 -22.50
N VAL A 16 -25.19 17.31 -21.95
CA VAL A 16 -24.28 18.43 -21.62
C VAL A 16 -23.92 19.23 -22.87
N ILE A 17 -23.69 18.54 -24.00
CA ILE A 17 -23.41 19.17 -25.30
C ILE A 17 -24.64 19.94 -25.80
N ASP A 18 -25.82 19.32 -25.77
CA ASP A 18 -27.07 19.89 -26.29
C ASP A 18 -27.57 21.09 -25.48
N PHE A 19 -27.52 21.02 -24.14
CA PHE A 19 -28.02 22.09 -23.26
C PHE A 19 -26.99 23.17 -22.95
N GLY A 20 -25.69 22.85 -23.03
CA GLY A 20 -24.60 23.73 -22.61
C GLY A 20 -24.10 24.71 -23.66
N GLY A 21 -24.41 24.49 -24.95
CA GLY A 21 -24.02 25.33 -26.10
C GLY A 21 -22.51 25.46 -26.37
N THR A 22 -21.68 25.04 -25.41
CA THR A 22 -20.22 24.95 -25.45
C THR A 22 -19.84 23.58 -24.88
N LYS A 23 -18.85 22.93 -25.49
CA LYS A 23 -18.22 21.73 -24.93
C LYS A 23 -17.55 22.13 -23.62
N LYS A 24 -18.30 22.09 -22.51
CA LYS A 24 -17.72 22.27 -21.18
C LYS A 24 -16.91 21.02 -20.86
N GLU A 25 -15.68 21.00 -21.37
CA GLU A 25 -14.66 19.98 -21.19
C GLU A 25 -14.62 19.47 -19.74
N THR A 26 -14.65 20.39 -18.77
CA THR A 26 -14.69 20.06 -17.33
C THR A 26 -15.87 19.15 -16.94
N ALA A 27 -17.05 19.34 -17.53
CA ALA A 27 -18.22 18.53 -17.25
C ALA A 27 -18.11 17.13 -17.85
N ILE A 28 -17.56 17.01 -19.06
CA ILE A 28 -17.33 15.71 -19.73
C ILE A 28 -16.25 14.92 -18.98
N ARG A 29 -15.14 15.58 -18.62
CA ARG A 29 -14.07 15.03 -17.77
C ARG A 29 -14.63 14.51 -16.45
N THR A 30 -15.47 15.30 -15.77
CA THR A 30 -16.11 14.89 -14.51
C THR A 30 -17.02 13.68 -14.71
N GLY A 31 -17.78 13.64 -15.81
CA GLY A 31 -18.63 12.49 -16.16
C GLY A 31 -17.82 11.21 -16.35
N PHE A 32 -16.69 11.30 -17.08
CA PHE A 32 -15.84 10.14 -17.33
C PHE A 32 -15.11 9.68 -16.06
N GLN A 33 -14.65 10.63 -15.23
CA GLN A 33 -14.11 10.33 -13.90
C GLN A 33 -15.08 9.52 -13.05
N ASN A 34 -16.36 9.91 -13.03
CA ASN A 34 -17.40 9.20 -12.29
C ASN A 34 -17.61 7.79 -12.83
N LEU A 35 -17.63 7.63 -14.15
CA LEU A 35 -17.73 6.32 -14.80
C LEU A 35 -16.57 5.40 -14.36
N LEU A 36 -15.32 5.88 -14.44
CA LEU A 36 -14.15 5.12 -13.99
C LEU A 36 -14.28 4.73 -12.51
N ASN A 37 -14.75 5.64 -11.66
CA ASN A 37 -14.97 5.38 -10.24
C ASN A 37 -16.02 4.28 -9.98
N GLU A 38 -17.12 4.24 -10.74
CA GLU A 38 -18.15 3.19 -10.59
C GLU A 38 -17.62 1.79 -10.94
N TYR A 39 -16.74 1.69 -11.94
CA TYR A 39 -16.06 0.43 -12.23
C TYR A 39 -15.01 0.08 -11.16
N ALA A 40 -14.24 1.09 -10.71
CA ALA A 40 -13.19 0.92 -9.73
C ALA A 40 -13.73 0.38 -8.39
N LYS A 41 -14.88 0.89 -7.94
CA LYS A 41 -15.56 0.47 -6.69
C LYS A 41 -15.79 -1.03 -6.62
N GLN A 42 -16.13 -1.68 -7.75
CA GLN A 42 -16.39 -3.12 -7.80
C GLN A 42 -15.15 -3.96 -7.45
N LYS A 43 -13.96 -3.38 -7.58
CA LYS A 43 -12.68 -4.02 -7.24
C LYS A 43 -12.05 -3.47 -5.94
N GLY A 44 -12.79 -2.64 -5.19
CA GLY A 44 -12.25 -1.95 -4.02
C GLY A 44 -11.17 -0.92 -4.38
N LEU A 45 -11.22 -0.37 -5.59
CA LEU A 45 -10.35 0.69 -6.06
C LEU A 45 -11.09 2.03 -6.06
N MET A 46 -10.32 3.12 -6.07
CA MET A 46 -10.83 4.48 -6.15
C MET A 46 -9.92 5.34 -7.04
N LEU A 47 -10.51 6.15 -7.92
CA LEU A 47 -9.78 7.11 -8.71
C LEU A 47 -9.64 8.42 -7.93
N ILE A 48 -8.42 8.75 -7.53
CA ILE A 48 -8.10 9.98 -6.80
C ILE A 48 -7.58 11.01 -7.81
N PRO A 49 -8.21 12.19 -7.91
CA PRO A 49 -7.76 13.23 -8.82
C PRO A 49 -6.44 13.85 -8.36
N GLU A 50 -5.59 14.23 -9.33
CA GLU A 50 -4.44 15.13 -9.14
C GLU A 50 -3.42 14.71 -8.07
N VAL A 51 -3.19 13.41 -7.91
CA VAL A 51 -2.13 12.89 -7.03
C VAL A 51 -0.77 13.09 -7.69
N THR A 52 0.16 13.78 -7.02
CA THR A 52 1.52 13.96 -7.52
C THR A 52 2.36 12.73 -7.25
N ILE A 53 3.02 12.19 -8.28
CA ILE A 53 3.90 11.03 -8.21
C ILE A 53 5.32 11.38 -8.65
N LYS A 54 6.31 10.65 -8.12
CA LYS A 54 7.70 10.72 -8.58
C LYS A 54 7.92 9.73 -9.71
N THR A 55 8.39 10.24 -10.84
CA THR A 55 8.81 9.44 -11.99
C THR A 55 10.10 8.68 -11.69
N ALA A 56 10.43 7.65 -12.48
CA ALA A 56 11.70 6.92 -12.39
C ALA A 56 12.94 7.83 -12.55
N LYS A 57 12.79 9.01 -13.17
CA LYS A 57 13.83 10.03 -13.33
C LYS A 57 13.86 11.05 -12.19
N GLY A 58 13.09 10.84 -11.12
CA GLY A 58 13.02 11.72 -9.95
C GLY A 58 12.23 13.02 -10.14
N LYS A 59 11.59 13.23 -11.30
CA LYS A 59 10.72 14.39 -11.55
C LYS A 59 9.32 14.14 -10.98
N ASN A 60 8.67 15.19 -10.50
CA ASN A 60 7.27 15.15 -10.10
C ASN A 60 6.36 15.31 -11.33
N VAL A 61 5.33 14.47 -11.42
CA VAL A 61 4.25 14.58 -12.41
C VAL A 61 2.91 14.38 -11.70
N THR A 62 1.86 14.97 -12.23
CA THR A 62 0.52 14.93 -11.63
C THR A 62 -0.45 14.45 -12.71
N PRO A 63 -0.90 13.20 -12.65
CA PRO A 63 -1.95 12.69 -13.51
C PRO A 63 -3.32 13.28 -13.16
N ASP A 64 -4.23 13.33 -14.14
CA ASP A 64 -5.60 13.82 -13.91
C ASP A 64 -6.36 12.91 -12.94
N GLY A 65 -6.09 11.61 -12.97
CA GLY A 65 -6.53 10.66 -11.96
C GLY A 65 -5.52 9.53 -11.73
N THR A 66 -5.42 9.08 -10.49
CA THR A 66 -4.64 7.90 -10.10
C THR A 66 -5.55 6.88 -9.47
N LEU A 67 -5.61 5.68 -10.05
CA LEU A 67 -6.37 4.56 -9.54
C LEU A 67 -5.60 3.94 -8.38
N LYS A 68 -6.19 3.94 -7.19
CA LYS A 68 -5.57 3.43 -5.96
C LYS A 68 -6.45 2.38 -5.28
N ASP A 69 -5.82 1.44 -4.58
CA ASP A 69 -6.53 0.54 -3.64
C ASP A 69 -6.54 1.11 -2.21
N SER A 70 -7.13 0.35 -1.29
CA SER A 70 -7.13 0.68 0.15
C SER A 70 -5.73 0.75 0.77
N LEU A 71 -4.72 0.15 0.11
CA LEU A 71 -3.31 0.19 0.50
C LEU A 71 -2.58 1.39 -0.15
N ARG A 72 -3.33 2.25 -0.86
CA ARG A 72 -2.88 3.41 -1.62
C ARG A 72 -1.87 3.11 -2.71
N GLN A 73 -1.77 1.84 -3.12
CA GLN A 73 -0.90 1.44 -4.22
C GLN A 73 -1.47 1.96 -5.54
N ASP A 74 -0.60 2.41 -6.43
CA ASP A 74 -1.00 2.87 -7.75
C ASP A 74 -1.28 1.67 -8.66
N TRP A 75 -2.50 1.59 -9.16
CA TRP A 75 -2.95 0.58 -10.12
C TRP A 75 -2.86 1.05 -11.56
N GLY A 76 -3.07 2.34 -11.78
CA GLY A 76 -3.03 2.95 -13.09
C GLY A 76 -3.32 4.44 -13.04
N TYR A 77 -3.12 5.09 -14.17
CA TYR A 77 -3.25 6.54 -14.31
C TYR A 77 -4.28 6.86 -15.39
N TRP A 78 -4.96 7.99 -15.23
CA TRP A 78 -5.90 8.50 -16.22
C TRP A 78 -5.53 9.94 -16.56
N GLU A 79 -5.60 10.25 -17.85
CA GLU A 79 -5.31 11.54 -18.45
C GLU A 79 -6.44 11.93 -19.39
N SER A 80 -7.07 13.06 -19.11
CA SER A 80 -8.15 13.64 -19.91
C SER A 80 -7.59 14.78 -20.74
N LYS A 81 -7.96 14.85 -22.02
CA LYS A 81 -7.44 15.82 -22.98
C LYS A 81 -8.58 16.56 -23.67
N ASP A 82 -8.25 17.72 -24.19
CA ASP A 82 -9.16 18.51 -24.99
C ASP A 82 -9.37 17.86 -26.36
N GLU A 83 -10.61 17.93 -26.87
CA GLU A 83 -10.94 17.47 -28.23
C GLU A 83 -10.20 18.23 -29.34
N ALA A 84 -9.64 19.41 -29.02
CA ALA A 84 -8.84 20.20 -29.95
C ALA A 84 -7.39 19.72 -30.06
N ASP A 85 -6.95 18.87 -29.14
CA ASP A 85 -5.59 18.34 -29.11
C ASP A 85 -5.44 17.13 -30.04
N ILE A 86 -4.24 16.97 -30.61
CA ILE A 86 -3.87 15.72 -31.27
C ILE A 86 -3.44 14.74 -30.18
N ILE A 87 -4.30 13.78 -29.84
CA ILE A 87 -4.09 12.85 -28.72
C ILE A 87 -2.72 12.18 -28.74
N ASP A 88 -2.21 11.80 -29.92
CA ASP A 88 -0.90 11.14 -30.06
C ASP A 88 0.28 12.08 -29.71
N GLU A 89 0.17 13.37 -30.00
CA GLU A 89 1.18 14.36 -29.61
C GLU A 89 1.18 14.58 -28.09
N GLU A 90 0.00 14.61 -27.48
CA GLU A 90 -0.14 14.76 -26.03
C GLU A 90 0.38 13.52 -25.28
N ILE A 91 0.06 12.31 -25.76
CA ILE A 91 0.62 11.05 -25.25
C ILE A 91 2.15 11.10 -25.28
N LYS A 92 2.73 11.50 -26.42
CA LYS A 92 4.18 11.63 -26.57
C LYS A 92 4.77 12.64 -25.57
N LYS A 93 4.18 13.84 -25.46
CA LYS A 93 4.62 14.87 -24.50
C LYS A 93 4.58 14.36 -23.05
N LYS A 94 3.57 13.57 -22.68
CA LYS A 94 3.43 12.99 -21.34
C LYS A 94 4.53 11.96 -21.07
N PHE A 95 4.80 11.05 -22.00
CA PHE A 95 5.91 10.11 -21.84
C PHE A 95 7.28 10.79 -21.85
N ASP A 96 7.49 11.85 -22.63
CA ASP A 96 8.72 12.65 -22.60
C ASP A 96 8.93 13.33 -21.24
N LYS A 97 7.84 13.74 -20.56
CA LYS A 97 7.85 14.25 -19.18
C LYS A 97 8.10 13.15 -18.13
N GLY A 98 8.03 11.87 -18.52
CA GLY A 98 8.31 10.73 -17.66
C GLY A 98 7.07 10.10 -17.01
N TYR A 99 5.86 10.37 -17.52
CA TYR A 99 4.65 9.71 -17.04
C TYR A 99 4.79 8.18 -17.16
N PRO A 100 4.26 7.41 -16.18
CA PRO A 100 4.32 5.96 -16.24
C PRO A 100 3.52 5.41 -17.43
N SER A 101 4.00 4.32 -18.02
CA SER A 101 3.38 3.66 -19.17
C SER A 101 2.95 2.21 -18.87
N ASP A 102 3.04 1.76 -17.61
CA ASP A 102 2.68 0.38 -17.26
C ASP A 102 1.17 0.13 -17.25
N ASN A 103 0.37 1.16 -16.93
CA ASN A 103 -1.09 1.15 -17.02
C ASN A 103 -1.62 2.59 -17.01
N ILE A 104 -1.88 3.16 -18.18
CA ILE A 104 -2.38 4.54 -18.31
C ILE A 104 -3.43 4.63 -19.41
N LEU A 105 -4.56 5.25 -19.09
CA LEU A 105 -5.67 5.49 -19.99
C LEU A 105 -5.69 6.98 -20.37
N PHE A 106 -5.53 7.26 -21.66
CA PHE A 106 -5.71 8.59 -22.24
C PHE A 106 -7.07 8.66 -22.91
N GLU A 107 -7.74 9.81 -22.81
CA GLU A 107 -8.94 10.07 -23.59
C GLU A 107 -9.11 11.55 -23.92
N ASP A 108 -9.77 11.84 -25.04
CA ASP A 108 -10.10 13.18 -25.52
C ASP A 108 -11.60 13.35 -25.80
N SER A 109 -12.46 12.63 -25.06
CA SER A 109 -13.92 12.51 -25.28
C SER A 109 -14.36 11.87 -26.61
N GLN A 110 -13.48 11.68 -27.59
CA GLN A 110 -13.77 11.00 -28.86
C GLN A 110 -13.09 9.63 -28.95
N THR A 111 -11.85 9.56 -28.47
CA THR A 111 -10.96 8.41 -28.53
C THR A 111 -10.47 8.09 -27.13
N ALA A 112 -10.39 6.80 -26.80
CA ALA A 112 -9.66 6.34 -25.62
C ALA A 112 -8.51 5.43 -26.06
N VAL A 113 -7.35 5.61 -25.44
CA VAL A 113 -6.11 4.88 -25.74
C VAL A 113 -5.55 4.34 -24.44
N LEU A 114 -5.38 3.02 -24.37
CA LEU A 114 -4.82 2.35 -23.20
C LEU A 114 -3.40 1.90 -23.51
N PHE A 115 -2.48 2.30 -22.64
CA PHE A 115 -1.12 1.77 -22.60
C PHE A 115 -0.95 0.85 -21.41
N GLN A 116 -0.39 -0.33 -21.65
CA GLN A 116 -0.01 -1.27 -20.61
C GLN A 116 1.37 -1.85 -20.89
N SER A 117 2.17 -2.02 -19.84
CA SER A 117 3.55 -2.53 -19.93
C SER A 117 4.41 -1.81 -20.98
N GLY A 118 4.22 -0.50 -21.15
CA GLY A 118 4.99 0.32 -22.08
C GLY A 118 4.54 0.29 -23.54
N ALA A 119 3.44 -0.40 -23.87
CA ALA A 119 2.90 -0.50 -25.22
C ALA A 119 1.43 -0.08 -25.29
N GLU A 120 1.02 0.48 -26.42
CA GLU A 120 -0.40 0.68 -26.72
C GLU A 120 -1.06 -0.69 -26.90
N VAL A 121 -2.08 -1.00 -26.10
CA VAL A 121 -2.78 -2.29 -26.13
C VAL A 121 -4.14 -2.21 -26.78
N GLU A 122 -4.82 -1.07 -26.67
CA GLU A 122 -6.14 -0.89 -27.25
C GLU A 122 -6.41 0.61 -27.52
N ARG A 123 -7.09 0.88 -28.65
CA ARG A 123 -7.57 2.20 -29.04
C ARG A 123 -8.99 2.09 -29.56
N ILE A 124 -9.90 2.86 -28.98
CA ILE A 124 -11.33 2.76 -29.26
C ILE A 124 -11.96 4.13 -29.43
N LYS A 125 -13.14 4.16 -30.07
CA LYS A 125 -13.99 5.35 -30.09
C LYS A 125 -14.87 5.36 -28.84
N MET A 126 -14.96 6.50 -28.16
CA MET A 126 -15.78 6.69 -26.95
C MET A 126 -17.29 6.43 -27.20
N SER A 127 -17.73 6.54 -28.46
CA SER A 127 -19.11 6.22 -28.87
C SER A 127 -19.42 4.73 -28.96
N ASP A 128 -18.41 3.86 -29.07
CA ASP A 128 -18.60 2.41 -29.08
C ASP A 128 -18.69 1.91 -27.63
N ALA A 129 -19.92 1.68 -27.17
CA ALA A 129 -20.18 1.29 -25.79
C ALA A 129 -19.58 -0.08 -25.42
N GLU A 130 -19.47 -1.03 -26.36
CA GLU A 130 -18.88 -2.34 -26.06
C GLU A 130 -17.35 -2.26 -26.03
N ALA A 131 -16.75 -1.47 -26.92
CA ALA A 131 -15.31 -1.23 -26.90
C ALA A 131 -14.88 -0.42 -25.66
N LEU A 132 -15.68 0.57 -25.26
CA LEU A 132 -15.45 1.34 -24.04
C LEU A 132 -15.56 0.47 -22.78
N ASP A 133 -16.50 -0.47 -22.75
CA ASP A 133 -16.61 -1.46 -21.67
C ASP A 133 -15.35 -2.29 -21.54
N ARG A 134 -14.84 -2.83 -22.67
CA ARG A 134 -13.63 -3.65 -22.67
C ARG A 134 -12.39 -2.88 -22.22
N ILE A 135 -12.16 -1.67 -22.74
CA ILE A 135 -10.95 -0.91 -22.42
C ILE A 135 -10.94 -0.48 -20.94
N ILE A 136 -12.08 -0.08 -20.38
CA ILE A 136 -12.20 0.27 -18.95
C ILE A 136 -11.98 -0.98 -18.08
N HIS A 137 -12.56 -2.12 -18.44
CA HIS A 137 -12.28 -3.37 -17.73
C HIS A 137 -10.81 -3.75 -17.82
N SER A 138 -10.15 -3.58 -18.97
CA SER A 138 -8.72 -3.85 -19.12
C SER A 138 -7.88 -2.94 -18.21
N PHE A 139 -8.18 -1.64 -18.21
CA PHE A 139 -7.51 -0.64 -17.38
C PHE A 139 -7.63 -0.94 -15.88
N ILE A 140 -8.84 -1.25 -15.39
CA ILE A 140 -9.12 -1.46 -13.96
C ILE A 140 -8.67 -2.86 -13.49
N ASN A 141 -8.73 -3.85 -14.38
CA ASN A 141 -8.33 -5.20 -14.03
C ASN A 141 -6.83 -5.46 -14.13
N PHE A 142 -6.07 -4.57 -14.76
CA PHE A 142 -4.62 -4.67 -14.83
C PHE A 142 -4.00 -4.73 -13.44
N GLU A 143 -3.44 -5.90 -13.09
CA GLU A 143 -2.72 -6.09 -11.85
C GLU A 143 -1.23 -5.94 -12.12
N ARG A 144 -0.66 -4.83 -11.65
CA ARG A 144 0.78 -4.59 -11.69
C ARG A 144 1.54 -5.73 -10.98
N PRO A 145 2.67 -6.21 -11.54
CA PRO A 145 3.47 -7.26 -10.91
C PRO A 145 3.82 -6.96 -9.45
N GLU A 146 4.12 -5.70 -9.13
CA GLU A 146 4.47 -5.23 -7.79
C GLU A 146 3.30 -5.42 -6.81
N VAL A 147 2.09 -5.04 -7.22
CA VAL A 147 0.87 -5.18 -6.43
C VAL A 147 0.53 -6.65 -6.22
N LYS A 148 0.63 -7.47 -7.27
CA LYS A 148 0.43 -8.93 -7.18
C LYS A 148 1.40 -9.58 -6.22
N ASN A 149 2.69 -9.23 -6.33
CA ASN A 149 3.75 -9.75 -5.48
C ASN A 149 3.52 -9.34 -4.03
N PHE A 150 3.13 -8.08 -3.78
CA PHE A 150 2.80 -7.59 -2.45
C PHE A 150 1.62 -8.32 -1.82
N ARG A 151 0.51 -8.48 -2.56
CA ARG A 151 -0.66 -9.24 -2.09
C ARG A 151 -0.31 -10.68 -1.76
N LYS A 152 0.43 -11.35 -2.64
CA LYS A 152 0.91 -12.71 -2.40
C LYS A 152 1.78 -12.79 -1.14
N ALA A 153 2.66 -11.79 -0.94
CA ALA A 153 3.51 -11.73 0.24
C ALA A 153 2.70 -11.55 1.53
N ILE A 154 1.65 -10.71 1.54
CA ILE A 154 0.72 -10.59 2.66
C ILE A 154 0.06 -11.94 2.99
N GLU A 155 -0.41 -12.67 1.99
CA GLU A 155 -1.09 -13.95 2.21
C GLU A 155 -0.14 -15.03 2.75
N LEU A 156 1.10 -15.09 2.25
CA LEU A 156 2.13 -15.98 2.80
C LEU A 156 2.49 -15.57 4.24
N PHE A 157 2.63 -14.28 4.50
CA PHE A 157 2.89 -13.76 5.84
C PHE A 157 1.81 -14.19 6.84
N LYS A 158 0.52 -14.06 6.49
CA LYS A 158 -0.60 -14.52 7.32
C LYS A 158 -0.52 -16.01 7.66
N GLN A 159 -0.01 -16.82 6.74
CA GLN A 159 0.14 -18.26 6.93
C GLN A 159 1.33 -18.63 7.81
N ASP A 160 2.43 -17.88 7.71
CA ASP A 160 3.69 -18.19 8.38
C ASP A 160 3.82 -17.54 9.76
N ILE A 161 3.18 -16.38 9.98
CA ILE A 161 3.31 -15.63 11.23
C ILE A 161 2.96 -16.44 12.49
N PRO A 162 1.94 -17.33 12.50
CA PRO A 162 1.64 -18.12 13.71
C PRO A 162 2.78 -19.08 14.04
N LYS A 163 3.36 -19.75 13.03
CA LYS A 163 4.46 -20.72 13.23
C LYS A 163 5.72 -20.04 13.73
N VAL A 164 6.06 -18.88 13.16
CA VAL A 164 7.21 -18.08 13.61
C VAL A 164 7.00 -17.62 15.04
N THR A 165 5.78 -17.16 15.36
CA THR A 165 5.41 -16.72 16.71
C THR A 165 5.55 -17.84 17.73
N ASP A 166 5.04 -19.03 17.42
CA ASP A 166 5.14 -20.19 18.32
C ASP A 166 6.60 -20.61 18.52
N THR A 167 7.40 -20.61 17.46
CA THR A 167 8.85 -20.86 17.54
C THR A 167 9.54 -19.85 18.47
N LEU A 168 9.21 -18.56 18.37
CA LEU A 168 9.77 -17.53 19.24
C LEU A 168 9.33 -17.70 20.70
N ARG A 169 8.07 -18.11 20.95
CA ARG A 169 7.57 -18.41 22.29
C ARG A 169 8.34 -19.56 22.92
N ASP A 170 8.54 -20.65 22.18
CA ASP A 170 9.28 -21.82 22.65
C ASP A 170 10.74 -21.45 22.97
N MET A 171 11.41 -20.71 22.08
CA MET A 171 12.77 -20.21 22.32
C MET A 171 12.86 -19.38 23.61
N LEU A 172 11.89 -18.47 23.84
CA LEU A 172 11.86 -17.64 25.04
C LEU A 172 11.65 -18.50 26.30
N GLU A 173 10.79 -19.50 26.26
CA GLU A 173 10.60 -20.43 27.37
C GLU A 173 11.84 -21.27 27.71
N GLU A 174 12.65 -21.61 26.70
CA GLU A 174 13.95 -22.25 26.91
C GLU A 174 14.95 -21.29 27.56
N GLN A 175 15.02 -20.04 27.08
CA GLN A 175 15.90 -19.03 27.67
C GLN A 175 15.56 -18.74 29.13
N GLU A 176 14.27 -18.73 29.47
CA GLU A 176 13.80 -18.55 30.84
C GLU A 176 14.31 -19.62 31.81
N LYS A 177 14.45 -20.87 31.32
CA LYS A 177 14.89 -22.00 32.13
C LYS A 177 16.41 -22.12 32.18
N GLY A 178 17.09 -21.76 31.08
CA GLY A 178 18.48 -22.12 30.85
C GLY A 178 19.48 -20.97 30.71
N ASN A 179 19.05 -19.71 30.60
CA ASN A 179 19.94 -18.58 30.33
C ASN A 179 19.87 -17.52 31.44
N PRO A 180 20.81 -17.55 32.43
CA PRO A 180 20.85 -16.58 33.52
C PRO A 180 21.03 -15.13 33.04
N THR A 181 21.74 -14.91 31.94
CA THR A 181 21.94 -13.57 31.36
C THR A 181 20.62 -13.02 30.80
N PHE A 182 19.87 -13.84 30.08
CA PHE A 182 18.53 -13.49 29.61
C PHE A 182 17.60 -13.13 30.78
N VAL A 183 17.54 -13.99 31.80
CA VAL A 183 16.71 -13.78 33.00
C VAL A 183 17.03 -12.44 33.67
N LYS A 184 18.32 -12.13 33.82
CA LYS A 184 18.79 -10.87 34.41
C LYS A 184 18.37 -9.65 33.58
N GLU A 185 18.62 -9.66 32.27
CA GLU A 185 18.28 -8.52 31.41
C GLU A 185 16.75 -8.36 31.28
N ARG A 186 15.98 -9.46 31.21
CA ARG A 186 14.52 -9.43 31.25
C ARG A 186 14.00 -8.80 32.54
N ASP A 187 14.51 -9.19 33.70
CA ASP A 187 14.05 -8.64 34.99
C ASP A 187 14.39 -7.15 35.12
N LYS A 188 15.53 -6.72 34.59
CA LYS A 188 15.88 -5.30 34.47
C LYS A 188 14.91 -4.56 33.55
N PHE A 189 14.56 -5.14 32.41
CA PHE A 189 13.57 -4.55 31.49
C PHE A 189 12.17 -4.49 32.10
N LEU A 190 11.73 -5.55 32.79
CA LEU A 190 10.45 -5.57 33.51
C LEU A 190 10.37 -4.45 34.54
N LYS A 191 11.46 -4.24 35.30
CA LYS A 191 11.54 -3.14 36.26
C LYS A 191 11.40 -1.78 35.59
N LEU A 192 12.05 -1.59 34.43
CA LEU A 192 11.89 -0.37 33.64
C LEU A 192 10.43 -0.17 33.17
N CYS A 193 9.75 -1.24 32.74
CA CYS A 193 8.34 -1.18 32.37
C CYS A 193 7.45 -0.78 33.57
N HIS A 194 7.73 -1.30 34.77
CA HIS A 194 7.01 -0.88 35.98
C HIS A 194 7.22 0.60 36.31
N ASP A 195 8.46 1.07 36.14
CA ASP A 195 8.83 2.45 36.48
C ASP A 195 8.35 3.46 35.42
N SER A 196 8.22 3.06 34.16
CA SER A 196 7.95 3.97 33.02
C SER A 196 6.58 3.80 32.36
N ILE A 197 5.93 2.65 32.51
CA ILE A 197 4.69 2.30 31.79
C ILE A 197 3.56 1.98 32.77
N ASN A 198 3.63 0.83 33.46
CA ASN A 198 2.58 0.37 34.37
C ASN A 198 3.13 -0.74 35.30
N PRO A 199 2.96 -0.65 36.64
CA PRO A 199 3.32 -1.70 37.59
C PRO A 199 2.68 -3.08 37.34
N ASP A 200 1.54 -3.13 36.64
CA ASP A 200 0.82 -4.39 36.37
C ASP A 200 1.43 -5.20 35.22
N VAL A 201 2.44 -4.68 34.53
CA VAL A 201 3.15 -5.41 33.46
C VAL A 201 3.74 -6.70 34.03
N THR A 202 3.45 -7.82 33.38
CA THR A 202 3.91 -9.14 33.80
C THR A 202 5.10 -9.63 32.95
N LYS A 203 5.73 -10.72 33.39
CA LYS A 203 6.75 -11.42 32.57
C LYS A 203 6.18 -11.95 31.25
N ALA A 204 4.91 -12.34 31.23
CA ALA A 204 4.23 -12.77 30.02
C ALA A 204 4.06 -11.60 29.04
N ASP A 205 3.77 -10.40 29.55
CA ASP A 205 3.68 -9.19 28.71
C ASP A 205 5.05 -8.84 28.13
N VAL A 206 6.12 -8.91 28.92
CA VAL A 206 7.50 -8.71 28.41
C VAL A 206 7.84 -9.72 27.30
N ARG A 207 7.44 -10.99 27.45
CA ARG A 207 7.61 -12.00 26.39
C ARG A 207 6.90 -11.59 25.10
N GLU A 208 5.66 -11.12 25.19
CA GLU A 208 4.91 -10.66 24.02
C GLU A 208 5.50 -9.35 23.43
N MET A 209 6.03 -8.45 24.26
CA MET A 209 6.76 -7.26 23.78
C MET A 209 8.01 -7.63 22.99
N ILE A 210 8.78 -8.62 23.46
CA ILE A 210 9.96 -9.14 22.75
C ILE A 210 9.56 -9.67 21.37
N ILE A 211 8.52 -10.51 21.31
CA ILE A 211 8.06 -11.10 20.05
C ILE A 211 7.56 -10.00 19.09
N GLN A 212 6.73 -9.08 19.57
CA GLN A 212 6.24 -7.96 18.75
C GLN A 212 7.41 -7.11 18.22
N HIS A 213 8.40 -6.82 19.06
CA HIS A 213 9.58 -6.07 18.64
C HIS A 213 10.37 -6.80 17.55
N ILE A 214 10.71 -8.08 17.75
CA ILE A 214 11.42 -8.91 16.75
C ILE A 214 10.70 -8.90 15.39
N LEU A 215 9.38 -8.98 15.41
CA LEU A 215 8.58 -9.10 14.19
C LEU A 215 8.28 -7.77 13.49
N THR A 216 8.33 -6.64 14.20
CA THR A 216 7.99 -5.32 13.66
C THR A 216 9.20 -4.45 13.37
N GLU A 217 10.31 -4.63 14.08
CA GLU A 217 11.54 -3.84 13.95
C GLU A 217 12.01 -3.74 12.48
N ASP A 218 12.15 -4.87 11.79
CA ASP A 218 12.63 -4.88 10.40
C ASP A 218 11.64 -4.17 9.45
N ILE A 219 10.33 -4.23 9.73
CA ILE A 219 9.29 -3.57 8.93
C ILE A 219 9.39 -2.05 9.09
N PHE A 220 9.48 -1.55 10.33
CA PHE A 220 9.61 -0.13 10.62
C PHE A 220 10.90 0.47 10.05
N ASN A 221 12.03 -0.19 10.32
CA ASN A 221 13.34 0.23 9.79
C ASN A 221 13.30 0.41 8.28
N THR A 222 12.61 -0.49 7.57
CA THR A 222 12.67 -0.46 6.11
C THR A 222 11.66 0.50 5.46
N ILE A 223 10.47 0.71 6.04
CA ILE A 223 9.50 1.66 5.48
C ILE A 223 10.01 3.11 5.59
N PHE A 224 10.62 3.45 6.72
CA PHE A 224 11.05 4.82 7.00
C PHE A 224 12.46 5.15 6.54
N ASP A 225 13.30 4.15 6.22
CA ASP A 225 14.73 4.35 5.93
C ASP A 225 15.45 5.08 7.10
N GLU A 226 14.86 5.02 8.30
CA GLU A 226 15.31 5.70 9.51
C GLU A 226 15.84 4.66 10.50
N THR A 227 17.01 4.12 10.19
CA THR A 227 17.73 3.19 11.09
C THR A 227 18.05 3.78 12.47
N GLN A 228 17.87 5.09 12.66
CA GLN A 228 18.11 5.80 13.92
C GLN A 228 16.89 5.84 14.85
N PHE A 229 15.66 5.71 14.34
CA PHE A 229 14.45 5.88 15.15
C PHE A 229 14.40 4.91 16.34
N HIS A 230 14.77 3.64 16.12
CA HIS A 230 14.81 2.64 17.20
C HIS A 230 15.98 2.83 18.17
N ARG A 231 17.07 3.45 17.72
CA ARG A 231 18.26 3.69 18.56
C ARG A 231 18.06 4.81 19.56
N GLU A 232 17.19 5.77 19.26
CA GLU A 232 16.83 6.86 20.17
C GLU A 232 15.70 6.49 21.14
N ASN A 233 14.96 5.41 20.86
CA ASN A 233 13.92 4.91 21.74
C ASN A 233 14.53 4.08 22.89
N ASN A 234 14.62 4.66 24.08
CA ASN A 234 15.17 4.01 25.27
C ASN A 234 14.51 2.67 25.61
N ILE A 235 13.21 2.50 25.34
CA ILE A 235 12.51 1.22 25.57
C ILE A 235 12.97 0.18 24.55
N ALA A 236 13.02 0.54 23.27
CA ALA A 236 13.51 -0.34 22.21
C ALA A 236 14.96 -0.77 22.47
N HIS A 237 15.81 0.16 22.87
CA HIS A 237 17.22 -0.13 23.16
C HIS A 237 17.40 -1.12 24.32
N GLN A 238 16.63 -0.98 25.41
CA GLN A 238 16.70 -1.93 26.52
C GLN A 238 16.11 -3.29 26.13
N LEU A 239 15.06 -3.30 25.29
CA LEU A 239 14.46 -4.52 24.78
C LEU A 239 15.41 -5.28 23.84
N GLU A 240 16.13 -4.57 22.96
CA GLU A 240 17.23 -5.13 22.17
C GLU A 240 18.30 -5.76 23.06
N GLY A 241 18.61 -5.14 24.21
CA GLY A 241 19.53 -5.69 25.20
C GLY A 241 19.13 -7.10 25.64
N VAL A 242 17.83 -7.34 25.88
CA VAL A 242 17.29 -8.67 26.22
C VAL A 242 17.39 -9.63 25.04
N ILE A 243 16.99 -9.18 23.85
CA ILE A 243 16.97 -9.98 22.61
C ILE A 243 18.38 -10.46 22.25
N ASN A 244 19.38 -9.58 22.36
CA ASN A 244 20.77 -9.87 22.03
C ASN A 244 21.43 -10.93 22.93
N THR A 245 20.80 -11.33 24.04
CA THR A 245 21.29 -12.42 24.91
C THR A 245 21.11 -13.81 24.30
N PHE A 246 20.22 -13.97 23.31
CA PHE A 246 19.91 -15.28 22.72
C PHE A 246 19.62 -15.23 21.20
N PHE A 247 19.04 -14.14 20.71
CA PHE A 247 18.50 -14.06 19.35
C PHE A 247 19.45 -13.34 18.40
N THR A 248 20.65 -13.91 18.20
CA THR A 248 21.69 -13.30 17.37
C THR A 248 22.11 -14.19 16.19
N GLY A 249 22.72 -13.59 15.17
CA GLY A 249 23.40 -14.29 14.08
C GLY A 249 22.53 -15.34 13.37
N ALA A 250 22.91 -16.61 13.51
CA ALA A 250 22.26 -17.73 12.82
C ALA A 250 20.84 -18.00 13.34
N ILE A 251 20.57 -17.77 14.63
CA ILE A 251 19.26 -17.99 15.24
C ILE A 251 18.25 -17.03 14.63
N LYS A 252 18.55 -15.72 14.63
CA LYS A 252 17.72 -14.68 14.00
C LYS A 252 17.44 -15.02 12.53
N ARG A 253 18.48 -15.37 11.76
CA ARG A 253 18.31 -15.71 10.33
C ARG A 253 17.41 -16.91 10.10
N THR A 254 17.55 -17.95 10.92
CA THR A 254 16.77 -19.19 10.76
C THR A 254 15.31 -18.95 11.11
N ALA A 255 15.07 -18.34 12.28
CA ALA A 255 13.72 -18.06 12.78
C ALA A 255 12.91 -17.12 11.87
N LEU A 256 13.57 -16.15 11.22
CA LEU A 256 12.91 -15.16 10.37
C LEU A 256 13.01 -15.47 8.86
N SER A 257 13.63 -16.59 8.48
CA SER A 257 13.89 -16.92 7.06
C SER A 257 12.63 -16.94 6.20
N THR A 258 11.51 -17.44 6.74
CA THR A 258 10.21 -17.50 6.05
C THR A 258 9.60 -16.12 5.83
N LEU A 259 9.90 -15.16 6.71
CA LEU A 259 9.37 -13.80 6.64
C LEU A 259 10.17 -12.90 5.69
N GLN A 260 11.33 -13.33 5.20
CA GLN A 260 12.18 -12.50 4.33
C GLN A 260 11.47 -12.04 3.05
N HIS A 261 10.69 -12.93 2.43
CA HIS A 261 9.93 -12.60 1.22
C HIS A 261 8.88 -11.52 1.48
N TYR A 262 8.29 -11.52 2.68
CA TYR A 262 7.32 -10.51 3.09
C TYR A 262 7.98 -9.15 3.29
N SER A 263 9.10 -9.10 4.03
CA SER A 263 9.85 -7.87 4.20
C SER A 263 10.29 -7.28 2.85
N GLN A 264 10.82 -8.10 1.94
CA GLN A 264 11.20 -7.64 0.60
C GLN A 264 10.03 -7.04 -0.19
N ALA A 265 8.84 -7.65 -0.10
CA ALA A 265 7.66 -7.14 -0.79
C ALA A 265 7.17 -5.81 -0.19
N ILE A 266 7.18 -5.67 1.14
CA ILE A 266 6.90 -4.38 1.80
C ILE A 266 7.88 -3.32 1.32
N ASN A 267 9.16 -3.66 1.24
CA ASN A 267 10.21 -2.72 0.86
C ASN A 267 10.03 -2.24 -0.58
N ALA A 268 9.73 -3.16 -1.49
CA ALA A 268 9.45 -2.82 -2.88
C ALA A 268 8.22 -1.90 -3.00
N ALA A 269 7.15 -2.18 -2.24
CA ALA A 269 5.95 -1.34 -2.21
C ALA A 269 6.23 0.05 -1.59
N ALA A 270 6.98 0.10 -0.47
CA ALA A 270 7.31 1.33 0.24
C ALA A 270 8.27 2.24 -0.55
N ALA A 271 9.18 1.67 -1.34
CA ALA A 271 10.13 2.42 -2.17
C ALA A 271 9.43 3.28 -3.24
N GLY A 272 8.24 2.88 -3.68
CA GLY A 272 7.41 3.65 -4.62
C GLY A 272 6.69 4.85 -3.98
N ILE A 273 6.66 4.95 -2.65
CA ILE A 273 5.89 5.96 -1.92
C ILE A 273 6.80 7.15 -1.61
N ALA A 274 6.56 8.28 -2.30
CA ALA A 274 7.41 9.46 -2.20
C ALA A 274 7.11 10.34 -0.99
N ASP A 275 5.85 10.36 -0.52
CA ASP A 275 5.36 11.27 0.49
C ASP A 275 5.34 10.63 1.89
N HIS A 276 5.76 11.39 2.91
CA HIS A 276 5.83 10.89 4.29
C HIS A 276 4.45 10.57 4.89
N HIS A 277 3.41 11.34 4.55
CA HIS A 277 2.05 11.06 5.01
C HIS A 277 1.50 9.79 4.35
N GLU A 278 1.78 9.58 3.07
CA GLU A 278 1.46 8.33 2.38
C GLU A 278 2.20 7.14 3.01
N LYS A 279 3.49 7.27 3.34
CA LYS A 279 4.25 6.23 4.05
C LYS A 279 3.64 5.89 5.42
N GLN A 280 3.21 6.89 6.18
CA GLN A 280 2.53 6.66 7.47
C GLN A 280 1.23 5.87 7.28
N ASN A 281 0.42 6.18 6.28
CA ASN A 281 -0.82 5.45 6.05
C ASN A 281 -0.57 4.03 5.52
N PHE A 282 0.43 3.84 4.67
CA PHE A 282 0.88 2.50 4.26
C PHE A 282 1.33 1.66 5.46
N LEU A 283 2.13 2.25 6.36
CA LEU A 283 2.51 1.61 7.62
C LEU A 283 1.29 1.20 8.44
N LYS A 284 0.27 2.06 8.58
CA LYS A 284 -0.95 1.72 9.32
C LYS A 284 -1.59 0.45 8.80
N VAL A 285 -1.71 0.30 7.49
CA VAL A 285 -2.36 -0.90 6.93
C VAL A 285 -1.49 -2.14 7.08
N VAL A 286 -0.17 -2.03 6.88
CA VAL A 286 0.78 -3.12 7.13
C VAL A 286 0.71 -3.56 8.59
N TYR A 287 0.69 -2.59 9.51
CA TYR A 287 0.59 -2.81 10.95
C TYR A 287 -0.74 -3.46 11.34
N GLU A 288 -1.88 -2.96 10.86
CA GLU A 288 -3.18 -3.58 11.12
C GLU A 288 -3.24 -5.03 10.61
N THR A 289 -2.73 -5.27 9.40
CA THR A 289 -2.69 -6.61 8.80
C THR A 289 -1.79 -7.54 9.62
N PHE A 290 -0.65 -7.03 10.08
CA PHE A 290 0.28 -7.73 10.96
C PHE A 290 -0.41 -8.13 12.28
N TYR A 291 -0.97 -7.16 13.00
CA TYR A 291 -1.54 -7.39 14.34
C TYR A 291 -2.74 -8.34 14.31
N LYS A 292 -3.63 -8.18 13.32
CA LYS A 292 -4.77 -9.10 13.13
C LYS A 292 -4.31 -10.54 12.89
N SER A 293 -3.15 -10.74 12.28
CA SER A 293 -2.61 -12.08 11.98
C SER A 293 -1.80 -12.65 13.14
N TYR A 294 -1.06 -11.81 13.87
CA TYR A 294 -0.22 -12.17 14.99
C TYR A 294 -1.02 -12.56 16.25
N ASN A 295 -1.97 -11.71 16.66
CA ASN A 295 -2.74 -11.92 17.88
C ASN A 295 -4.18 -11.42 17.72
N PRO A 296 -5.04 -12.19 17.02
CA PRO A 296 -6.42 -11.78 16.74
C PRO A 296 -7.21 -11.36 17.99
N LYS A 297 -7.02 -12.10 19.10
CA LYS A 297 -7.73 -11.85 20.37
C LYS A 297 -7.28 -10.55 21.05
N ALA A 298 -6.00 -10.21 20.95
CA ALA A 298 -5.50 -8.93 21.47
C ALA A 298 -5.78 -7.78 20.51
N ALA A 299 -5.80 -8.02 19.19
CA ALA A 299 -6.15 -7.02 18.19
C ALA A 299 -7.56 -6.45 18.41
N ASP A 300 -8.53 -7.29 18.77
CA ASP A 300 -9.89 -6.86 19.10
C ASP A 300 -9.98 -5.99 20.38
N ARG A 301 -9.00 -6.11 21.29
CA ARG A 301 -8.93 -5.33 22.55
C ARG A 301 -8.06 -4.08 22.46
N LEU A 302 -6.99 -4.14 21.66
CA LEU A 302 -5.95 -3.10 21.52
C LEU A 302 -6.19 -2.19 20.33
N GLY A 303 -7.35 -2.28 19.67
CA GLY A 303 -7.67 -1.54 18.45
C GLY A 303 -7.06 -0.15 18.49
N VAL A 304 -5.99 0.05 17.72
CA VAL A 304 -5.32 1.34 17.62
C VAL A 304 -6.36 2.26 17.01
N VAL A 305 -7.00 3.08 17.86
CA VAL A 305 -7.97 4.06 17.40
C VAL A 305 -7.15 5.15 16.72
N TYR A 306 -7.04 5.06 15.41
CA TYR A 306 -6.53 6.17 14.63
C TYR A 306 -7.52 7.32 14.76
N THR A 307 -7.11 8.38 15.46
CA THR A 307 -7.85 9.63 15.49
C THR A 307 -8.05 10.08 14.05
N PRO A 308 -9.29 10.30 13.57
CA PRO A 308 -9.53 10.77 12.21
C PRO A 308 -8.76 12.06 11.97
N ASN A 309 -8.15 12.19 10.80
CA ASN A 309 -7.71 13.50 10.34
C ASN A 309 -8.99 14.24 9.91
N GLU A 310 -9.39 15.26 10.68
CA GLU A 310 -10.37 16.25 10.23
C GLU A 310 -9.83 17.04 9.03
#